data_AF-A0A7D5RX90-F1
#
_entry.id   AF-A0A7D5RX90-F1
#
_cell.length_a   1.000
_cell.length_b   1.000
_cell.length_c   1.000
_cell.angle_alpha   90.00
_cell.angle_beta   90.00
_cell.angle_gamma   90.00
#
_symmetry.space_group_name_H-M   'P 1'
#
loop_
_entity.id
_entity.type
_entity.pdbx_description
1 polymer ?
#
loop_
_entity_poly.entity_id
_entity_poly.type
_entity_poly.pdbx_seq_one_letter_code
_entity_poly.pdbx_strand_id
1 'polypeptide(L)' 'MRWLHISDATHQAIVDAAIFPFHKTGRRQTDGSWLIPVSDEVAERIDQLRLPGESDDDVLARSIREHRGDKPN' A
#
# COMPACT_ATOMS: atom_id res chain seq x y z
N MET A 1 -9.53 12.51 3.52
CA MET A 1 -9.46 11.05 3.29
C MET A 1 -9.13 10.84 1.82
N ARG A 2 -8.14 10.02 1.48
CA ARG A 2 -7.68 9.78 0.10
C ARG A 2 -7.84 8.31 -0.28
N TRP A 3 -8.14 8.05 -1.55
CA TRP A 3 -8.15 6.70 -2.11
C TRP A 3 -6.85 6.44 -2.83
N LEU A 4 -6.19 5.33 -2.50
CA LEU A 4 -4.97 4.88 -3.16
C LEU A 4 -5.28 3.71 -4.08
N HIS A 5 -4.66 3.72 -5.25
CA HIS A 5 -4.79 2.65 -6.23
C HIS A 5 -3.56 1.72 -6.13
N ILE A 6 -3.79 0.45 -5.79
CA ILE A 6 -2.73 -0.54 -5.61
C ILE A 6 -3.04 -1.85 -6.32
N SER A 7 -2.01 -2.64 -6.60
CA SER A 7 -2.14 -3.97 -7.18
C SER A 7 -2.65 -4.99 -6.14
N ASP A 8 -3.15 -6.12 -6.64
CA ASP A 8 -3.55 -7.27 -5.80
C ASP A 8 -2.37 -7.80 -4.98
N ALA A 9 -1.16 -7.79 -5.55
CA ALA A 9 0.07 -8.21 -4.89
C ALA A 9 0.41 -7.32 -3.68
N THR A 10 0.36 -6.00 -3.86
CA THR A 10 0.59 -5.04 -2.76
C THR A 10 -0.51 -5.15 -1.71
N HIS A 11 -1.78 -5.29 -2.11
CA HIS A 11 -2.87 -5.53 -1.17
C HIS A 11 -2.62 -6.79 -0.34
N GLN A 12 -2.21 -7.91 -0.96
CA GLN A 12 -1.89 -9.14 -0.23
C GLN A 12 -0.70 -8.94 0.71
N ALA A 13 0.33 -8.20 0.29
CA ALA A 13 1.47 -7.89 1.15
C ALA A 13 1.07 -7.07 2.40
N ILE A 14 0.10 -6.15 2.28
CA ILE A 14 -0.49 -5.42 3.41
C ILE A 14 -1.20 -6.39 4.36
N VAL A 15 -2.07 -7.26 3.82
CA VAL A 15 -2.82 -8.25 4.60
C VAL A 15 -1.89 -9.14 5.40
N ASP A 16 -0.86 -9.66 4.75
CA ASP A 16 0.13 -10.56 5.34
C ASP A 16 1.03 -9.86 6.38
N ALA A 17 1.22 -8.53 6.26
CA ALA A 17 1.98 -7.73 7.22
C ALA A 17 1.13 -7.20 8.40
N ALA A 18 -0.19 -7.35 8.35
CA ALA A 18 -1.07 -6.83 9.38
C ALA A 18 -0.93 -7.64 10.69
N ILE A 19 -0.52 -6.96 11.77
CA ILE A 19 -0.34 -7.56 13.10
C ILE A 19 -1.69 -7.77 13.81
N PHE A 20 -2.67 -6.91 13.53
CA PHE A 20 -4.04 -6.97 14.05
C PHE A 20 -5.00 -7.47 12.97
N PRO A 21 -6.24 -7.90 13.33
CA PRO A 21 -7.24 -8.31 12.36
C PRO A 21 -7.39 -7.27 11.24
N PHE A 22 -6.99 -7.66 10.03
CA PHE A 22 -7.10 -6.80 8.86
C PHE A 22 -8.57 -6.65 8.50
N HIS A 23 -9.08 -5.43 8.61
CA HIS A 23 -10.42 -5.10 8.14
C HIS A 23 -10.30 -4.68 6.68
N LYS A 24 -10.92 -5.44 5.77
CA LYS A 24 -11.01 -5.07 4.35
C LYS A 24 -11.81 -3.78 4.19
N THR A 25 -11.11 -2.66 4.19
CA THR A 25 -11.67 -1.32 3.91
C THR A 25 -11.59 -0.96 2.43
N GLY A 26 -10.78 -1.68 1.64
CA GLY A 26 -10.58 -1.45 0.21
C GLY A 26 -11.66 -2.07 -0.68
N ARG A 27 -11.77 -1.53 -1.91
CA ARG A 27 -12.67 -1.99 -2.97
C ARG A 27 -11.87 -2.59 -4.12
N ARG A 28 -12.11 -3.87 -4.43
CA ARG A 28 -11.51 -4.51 -5.60
C ARG A 28 -12.14 -3.98 -6.90
N GLN A 29 -11.30 -3.68 -7.87
CA GLN A 29 -11.68 -3.20 -9.20
C GLN A 29 -11.83 -4.36 -10.19
N THR A 30 -12.39 -4.08 -11.36
CA THR A 30 -12.65 -5.09 -12.41
C THR A 30 -11.39 -5.64 -13.06
N ASP A 31 -10.29 -4.88 -13.03
CA ASP A 31 -8.97 -5.30 -13.51
C ASP A 31 -8.16 -6.10 -12.47
N GLY A 32 -8.72 -6.33 -11.28
CA GLY A 32 -8.09 -7.05 -10.18
C GLY A 32 -7.30 -6.18 -9.21
N SER A 33 -7.14 -4.88 -9.48
CA SER A 33 -6.52 -3.92 -8.56
C SER A 33 -7.44 -3.56 -7.38
N TRP A 34 -6.93 -2.79 -6.42
CA TRP A 34 -7.63 -2.36 -5.23
C TRP A 34 -7.58 -0.85 -5.05
N LEU A 35 -8.72 -0.28 -4.66
CA LEU A 35 -8.82 1.08 -4.14
C LEU A 35 -8.91 1.02 -2.61
N ILE A 36 -7.88 1.50 -1.90
CA ILE A 36 -7.87 1.52 -0.43
C ILE A 36 -8.10 2.94 0.08
N PRO A 37 -9.08 3.16 0.99
CA PRO A 37 -9.23 4.44 1.64
C PRO A 37 -8.20 4.58 2.77
N VAL A 38 -7.48 5.69 2.79
CA VAL A 38 -6.54 6.07 3.84
C VAL A 38 -6.87 7.44 4.42
N SER A 39 -6.44 7.67 5.66
CA SER A 39 -6.51 9.01 6.26
C SER A 39 -5.56 9.97 5.53
N ASP A 40 -5.79 11.27 5.67
CA ASP A 40 -4.92 12.28 5.05
C ASP A 40 -3.51 12.23 5.63
N GLU A 41 -3.37 11.95 6.93
CA GLU A 41 -2.07 11.73 7.58
C GLU A 41 -1.27 10.59 6.94
N VAL A 42 -1.93 9.45 6.64
CA VAL A 42 -1.28 8.33 5.96
C VAL A 42 -0.92 8.69 4.52
N ALA A 43 -1.80 9.41 3.82
CA ALA A 43 -1.52 9.90 2.47
C ALA A 43 -0.31 10.85 2.43
N GLU A 44 -0.23 11.79 3.35
CA GLU A 44 0.91 12.70 3.50
C GLU A 44 2.20 11.92 3.76
N ARG A 45 2.13 10.87 4.59
CA ARG A 45 3.30 10.02 4.84
C ARG A 45 3.76 9.28 3.59
N ILE A 46 2.83 8.79 2.77
CA ILE A 46 3.14 8.15 1.49
C ILE A 46 3.77 9.15 0.53
N ASP A 47 3.23 10.37 0.45
CA ASP A 47 3.78 11.41 -0.42
C ASP A 47 5.18 11.87 0.02
N GLN A 48 5.48 11.88 1.33
CA GLN A 48 6.83 12.13 1.85
C GLN A 48 7.83 11.02 1.51
N LEU A 49 7.38 9.77 1.45
CA LEU A 49 8.22 8.62 1.13
C LEU A 49 8.41 8.41 -0.37
N ARG A 50 7.61 9.08 -1.20
CA ARG A 50 7.59 8.88 -2.66
C ARG A 50 8.89 9.34 -3.31
N LEU A 51 9.51 8.43 -4.07
CA LEU A 51 10.63 8.75 -4.94
C LEU A 51 10.13 9.26 -6.31
N PRO A 52 10.94 10.04 -7.05
CA PRO A 52 10.54 10.56 -8.36
C PRO A 52 10.09 9.44 -9.31
N GLY A 53 8.85 9.52 -9.78
CA GLY A 53 8.25 8.55 -10.70
C GLY A 53 7.50 7.37 -10.04
N GLU A 54 7.52 7.24 -8.71
CA GLU A 54 6.79 6.18 -8.01
C GLU A 54 5.27 6.43 -7.99
N SER A 55 4.50 5.40 -8.32
CA SER A 55 3.06 5.32 -8.08
C SER A 55 2.75 5.03 -6.61
N ASP A 56 1.48 5.16 -6.19
CA ASP A 56 1.05 4.78 -4.83
C ASP A 56 1.38 3.31 -4.52
N ASP A 57 1.26 2.44 -5.53
CA ASP A 57 1.58 1.01 -5.44
C ASP A 57 3.07 0.79 -5.18
N ASP A 58 3.95 1.50 -5.89
CA ASP A 58 5.40 1.37 -5.76
C ASP A 58 5.88 1.76 -4.36
N VAL A 59 5.38 2.91 -3.86
CA VAL A 59 5.73 3.40 -2.52
C VAL A 59 5.32 2.39 -1.45
N LEU A 60 4.11 1.84 -1.56
CA LEU A 60 3.58 0.88 -0.60
C LEU A 60 4.31 -0.47 -0.68
N ALA A 61 4.51 -1.01 -1.88
CA ALA A 61 5.25 -2.26 -2.08
C ALA A 61 6.67 -2.17 -1.48
N ARG A 62 7.37 -1.05 -1.75
CA ARG A 62 8.69 -0.79 -1.17
C ARG A 62 8.63 -0.66 0.36
N SER A 63 7.70 0.12 0.88
CA SER A 63 7.56 0.33 2.34
C SER A 63 7.29 -0.98 3.09
N ILE A 64 6.46 -1.85 2.53
CA ILE A 64 6.16 -3.17 3.13
C ILE A 64 7.38 -4.08 3.09
N ARG A 65 8.13 -4.07 1.97
CA ARG A 65 9.37 -4.82 1.84
C ARG A 65 10.42 -4.38 2.87
N GLU A 66 10.59 -3.07 3.04
CA GLU A 66 11.46 -2.50 4.08
C GLU A 66 11.01 -2.90 5.49
N HIS A 67 9.69 -2.86 5.76
CA HIS A 67 9.13 -3.26 7.05
C HIS A 67 9.36 -4.74 7.38
N ARG A 68 9.32 -5.63 6.39
CA ARG A 68 9.60 -7.07 6.55
C ARG A 68 11.08 -7.38 6.72
N GLY A 69 11.97 -6.42 6.48
CA GLY A 69 13.41 -6.64 6.51
C GLY A 69 13.95 -7.36 5.27
N ASP A 70 13.17 -7.44 4.19
CA ASP A 70 13.60 -8.02 2.91
C ASP A 70 14.58 -7.06 2.21
N LYS A 71 15.85 -7.13 2.58
CA LYS A 71 16.91 -6.38 1.88
C LYS A 71 16.93 -6.77 0.39
N PRO A 72 17.19 -5.82 -0.52
CA PRO A 72 17.62 -6.19 -1.86
C PRO A 72 18.93 -6.97 -1.74
N ASN A 73 18.91 -8.21 -2.25
CA ASN A 73 20.13 -8.94 -2.59
C ASN A 73 20.85 -8.20 -3.72
#